data_AF-A0A4D8PS37-F1
#
_entry.id   AF-A0A4D8PS37-F1
#
_cell.length_a   1.000
_cell.length_b   1.000
_cell.length_c   1.000
_cell.angle_alpha   90.00
_cell.angle_beta   90.00
_cell.angle_gamma   90.00
#
_symmetry.space_group_name_H-M   'P 1'
#
loop_
_entity.id
_entity.type
_entity.pdbx_description
1 polymer ?
#
loop_
_entity_poly.entity_id
_entity_poly.type
_entity_poly.pdbx_seq_one_letter_code
_entity_poly.pdbx_strand_id
1 'polypeptide(L)'
;MTVIEMAALMKIGQSRYTVLQYGRALPDAEKLEPLCLRYGVTLDWLYRGDMRLLPYALVEELERHRLSLNEHGHPHKRPPGRPAGTGTKSKRADKPA
;
A
#
# COMPACT_ATOMS: atom_id res chain seq x y z
N MET A 1 -6.34 1.31 12.55
CA MET A 1 -7.31 0.24 12.84
C MET A 1 -6.53 -0.94 13.42
N THR A 2 -6.99 -1.49 14.54
CA THR A 2 -6.34 -2.61 15.23
C THR A 2 -6.78 -3.96 14.66
N VAL A 3 -6.07 -5.04 15.02
CA VAL A 3 -6.45 -6.43 14.69
C VAL A 3 -7.86 -6.76 15.21
N ILE A 4 -8.21 -6.28 16.40
CA ILE A 4 -9.51 -6.50 17.03
C ILE A 4 -10.61 -5.82 16.21
N GLU A 5 -10.39 -4.55 15.85
CA GLU A 5 -11.35 -3.77 15.06
C GLU A 5 -11.56 -4.38 13.67
N MET A 6 -10.50 -4.84 13.02
CA MET A 6 -10.60 -5.44 11.70
C MET A 6 -11.29 -6.81 11.73
N ALA A 7 -10.97 -7.65 12.73
CA ALA A 7 -11.66 -8.93 12.92
C ALA A 7 -13.16 -8.72 13.17
N ALA A 8 -13.53 -7.73 14.00
CA ALA A 8 -14.91 -7.36 14.24
C ALA A 8 -15.62 -6.85 12.98
N LEU A 9 -14.95 -6.00 12.20
CA LEU A 9 -15.48 -5.48 10.93
C LEU A 9 -15.77 -6.61 9.93
N MET A 10 -14.86 -7.58 9.82
CA MET A 10 -15.03 -8.76 8.97
C MET A 10 -15.94 -9.84 9.58
N LYS A 11 -16.47 -9.62 10.79
CA LYS A 11 -17.31 -10.57 11.53
C LYS A 11 -16.66 -11.95 11.68
N ILE A 12 -15.38 -11.98 12.04
CA ILE A 12 -14.59 -13.18 12.29
C ILE A 12 -13.83 -13.09 13.61
N GLY A 13 -13.40 -14.24 14.14
CA GLY A 13 -12.53 -14.27 15.32
C GLY A 13 -11.13 -13.72 15.02
N GLN A 14 -10.48 -13.13 16.03
CA GLN A 14 -9.14 -12.53 15.90
C GLN A 14 -8.08 -13.53 15.41
N SER A 15 -8.13 -14.78 15.90
CA SER A 15 -7.24 -15.85 15.46
C SER A 15 -7.42 -16.14 13.97
N ARG A 16 -8.67 -16.15 13.48
CA ARG A 16 -8.97 -16.32 12.05
C ARG A 16 -8.46 -15.13 11.24
N TYR A 17 -8.70 -13.90 11.69
CA TYR A 17 -8.18 -12.71 11.03
C TYR A 17 -6.64 -12.74 10.94
N THR A 18 -5.96 -13.17 12.00
CA THR A 18 -4.50 -13.29 12.03
C THR A 18 -3.99 -14.25 10.95
N VAL A 19 -4.66 -15.40 10.77
CA VAL A 19 -4.34 -16.36 9.68
C VAL A 19 -4.47 -15.70 8.31
N LEU A 20 -5.53 -14.93 8.09
CA LEU A 20 -5.78 -14.21 6.84
C LEU A 20 -4.74 -13.10 6.61
N GLN A 21 -4.42 -12.33 7.65
CA GLN A 21 -3.46 -11.22 7.60
C GLN A 21 -2.07 -11.68 7.16
N TYR A 22 -1.64 -12.86 7.59
CA TYR A 22 -0.36 -13.46 7.20
C TYR A 22 -0.44 -14.26 5.89
N GLY A 23 -1.55 -14.18 5.15
CA GLY A 23 -1.72 -14.86 3.86
C GLY A 23 -1.76 -16.39 3.96
N ARG A 24 -2.02 -16.94 5.15
CA ARG A 24 -2.07 -18.40 5.37
C ARG A 24 -3.40 -19.02 4.96
N ALA A 25 -4.42 -18.18 4.71
CA ALA A 25 -5.69 -18.58 4.11
C ALA A 25 -6.27 -17.39 3.34
N LEU A 26 -7.13 -17.69 2.37
CA LEU A 26 -7.94 -16.68 1.70
C LEU A 26 -9.24 -16.45 2.49
N PRO A 27 -9.71 -15.21 2.62
CA PRO A 27 -11.00 -14.92 3.21
C PRO A 27 -12.13 -15.35 2.27
N ASP A 28 -13.30 -15.66 2.80
CA ASP A 28 -14.50 -15.87 1.99
C ASP A 28 -15.07 -14.51 1.56
N ALA A 29 -15.75 -14.47 0.40
CA ALA A 29 -16.36 -13.26 -0.14
C ALA A 29 -17.30 -12.57 0.88
N GLU A 30 -18.12 -13.35 1.59
CA GLU A 30 -19.03 -12.85 2.64
C GLU A 30 -18.30 -12.12 3.78
N LYS A 31 -17.06 -12.52 4.09
CA LYS A 31 -16.27 -11.90 5.17
C LYS A 31 -15.57 -10.62 4.71
N LEU A 32 -15.39 -10.45 3.40
CA LEU A 32 -14.81 -9.25 2.79
C LEU A 32 -15.85 -8.20 2.42
N GLU A 33 -17.12 -8.58 2.21
CA GLU A 33 -18.19 -7.64 1.88
C GLU A 33 -18.25 -6.40 2.80
N PRO A 34 -18.12 -6.52 4.14
CA PRO A 34 -18.10 -5.33 5.01
C PRO A 34 -16.92 -4.38 4.73
N LEU A 35 -15.78 -4.89 4.26
CA LEU A 35 -14.64 -4.08 3.86
C LEU A 35 -14.93 -3.34 2.56
N CYS A 36 -15.52 -4.04 1.59
CA CYS A 36 -15.95 -3.46 0.33
C CYS A 36 -16.87 -2.25 0.56
N LEU A 37 -17.88 -2.42 1.42
CA LEU A 37 -18.80 -1.35 1.77
C LEU A 37 -18.13 -0.20 2.53
N ARG A 38 -17.24 -0.50 3.49
CA ARG A 38 -16.58 0.52 4.31
C ARG A 38 -15.60 1.38 3.51
N TYR A 39 -14.83 0.77 2.62
CA TYR A 39 -13.72 1.41 1.92
C TYR A 39 -14.03 1.79 0.47
N GLY A 40 -15.23 1.47 -0.03
CA GLY A 40 -15.61 1.71 -1.41
C GLY A 40 -14.77 0.89 -2.39
N VAL A 41 -14.38 -0.33 -2.00
CA VAL A 41 -13.60 -1.26 -2.83
C VAL A 41 -14.47 -2.43 -3.28
N THR A 42 -14.07 -3.12 -4.34
CA THR A 42 -14.83 -4.27 -4.88
C THR A 42 -14.12 -5.59 -4.62
N LEU A 43 -14.90 -6.68 -4.57
CA LEU A 43 -14.35 -8.03 -4.51
C LEU A 43 -13.56 -8.38 -5.78
N ASP A 44 -13.99 -7.89 -6.96
CA ASP A 44 -13.25 -8.06 -8.21
C ASP A 44 -11.85 -7.46 -8.13
N TRP A 45 -11.71 -6.29 -7.51
CA TRP A 45 -10.40 -5.71 -7.25
C TRP A 45 -9.59 -6.57 -6.27
N LEU A 46 -10.18 -6.97 -5.14
CA LEU A 46 -9.48 -7.74 -4.11
C LEU A 46 -8.97 -9.11 -4.60
N TYR A 47 -9.76 -9.81 -5.42
CA TYR A 47 -9.41 -11.16 -5.89
C TYR A 47 -8.70 -11.19 -7.25
N ARG A 48 -8.99 -10.24 -8.14
CA ARG A 48 -8.57 -10.29 -9.55
C ARG A 48 -7.75 -9.07 -9.98
N GLY A 49 -7.60 -8.07 -9.12
CA GLY A 49 -6.93 -6.81 -9.45
C GLY A 49 -7.73 -5.94 -10.42
N ASP A 50 -9.03 -6.20 -10.61
CA ASP A 50 -9.86 -5.44 -11.53
C ASP A 50 -10.29 -4.10 -10.94
N MET A 51 -9.75 -3.01 -11.48
CA MET A 51 -9.99 -1.65 -10.99
C MET A 51 -11.21 -0.96 -11.64
N ARG A 52 -11.88 -1.58 -12.62
CA ARG A 52 -12.92 -0.92 -13.44
C ARG A 52 -14.13 -0.43 -12.65
N LEU A 53 -14.42 -1.08 -11.52
CA LEU A 53 -15.57 -0.75 -10.66
C LEU A 53 -15.17 0.08 -9.44
N LEU A 54 -13.91 0.48 -9.31
CA LEU A 54 -13.46 1.33 -8.22
C LEU A 54 -13.78 2.81 -8.51
N PRO A 55 -14.02 3.64 -7.47
CA PRO A 55 -14.13 5.08 -7.64
C PRO A 55 -12.87 5.69 -8.27
N TYR A 56 -13.04 6.62 -9.20
CA TYR A 56 -11.93 7.25 -9.93
C TYR A 56 -10.84 7.82 -9.00
N ALA A 57 -11.24 8.53 -7.94
CA ALA A 57 -10.29 9.11 -6.99
C ALA A 57 -9.42 8.05 -6.29
N LEU A 58 -9.99 6.87 -6.00
CA LEU A 58 -9.25 5.76 -5.41
C LEU A 58 -8.28 5.13 -6.42
N VAL A 59 -8.71 4.97 -7.68
CA VAL A 59 -7.84 4.50 -8.77
C VAL A 59 -6.63 5.41 -8.92
N GLU A 60 -6.85 6.73 -8.96
CA GLU A 60 -5.78 7.72 -9.09
C GLU A 60 -4.79 7.64 -7.92
N GLU A 61 -5.28 7.49 -6.69
CA GLU A 61 -4.43 7.33 -5.50
C GLU A 61 -3.59 6.04 -5.55
N LEU A 62 -4.21 4.92 -5.94
CA LEU A 62 -3.53 3.63 -6.09
C LEU A 62 -2.45 3.67 -7.19
N GLU A 63 -2.72 4.33 -8.31
CA GLU A 63 -1.75 4.51 -9.39
C GLU A 63 -0.57 5.39 -8.97
N ARG A 64 -0.82 6.52 -8.30
CA ARG A 64 0.25 7.35 -7.74
C ARG A 64 1.12 6.58 -6.76
N HIS A 65 0.50 5.77 -5.89
CA HIS A 65 1.24 4.92 -4.97
C HIS A 65 2.09 3.89 -5.73
N ARG A 66 1.52 3.23 -6.74
CA ARG A 66 2.25 2.24 -7.56
C ARG A 66 3.45 2.86 -8.29
N LEU A 67 3.31 4.07 -8.84
CA LEU A 67 4.40 4.82 -9.46
C LEU A 67 5.50 5.23 -8.46
N SER A 68 5.18 5.28 -7.17
CA SER A 68 6.17 5.52 -6.11
C SER A 68 6.99 4.28 -5.74
N LEU A 69 6.59 3.10 -6.22
CA LEU A 69 7.26 1.82 -5.96
C LEU A 69 8.14 1.41 -7.14
N ASN A 70 9.26 0.77 -6.83
CA ASN A 70 10.12 0.14 -7.83
C ASN A 70 9.56 -1.21 -8.30
N GLU A 71 10.26 -1.87 -9.22
CA GLU A 71 9.90 -3.19 -9.76
C GLU A 71 9.77 -4.30 -8.70
N HIS A 72 10.36 -4.10 -7.51
CA HIS A 72 10.29 -5.02 -6.37
C HIS A 72 9.22 -4.62 -5.34
N GLY A 73 8.41 -3.58 -5.60
CA GLY A 73 7.37 -3.10 -4.69
C GLY A 73 7.88 -2.28 -3.49
N HIS A 74 9.14 -1.82 -3.52
CA HIS A 74 9.70 -0.95 -2.49
C HIS A 74 9.63 0.53 -2.91
N PRO A 75 9.43 1.47 -1.96
CA PRO A 75 9.47 2.89 -2.26
C PRO A 75 10.78 3.30 -2.92
N HIS A 76 10.70 4.13 -3.96
CA HIS A 76 11.88 4.71 -4.59
C HIS A 76 12.69 5.53 -3.57
N LYS A 77 13.99 5.22 -3.40
CA LYS A 77 14.90 6.04 -2.59
C LYS A 77 15.07 7.47 -3.14
N ARG A 78 14.87 7.65 -4.45
CA ARG A 78 14.78 8.94 -5.16
C ARG A 78 13.72 8.84 -6.25
N PRO A 79 12.83 9.83 -6.40
CA PRO A 79 11.81 9.82 -7.46
C PRO A 79 12.46 9.61 -8.84
N PRO A 80 11.90 8.77 -9.70
CA PRO A 80 12.36 8.63 -11.08
C PRO A 80 12.37 10.01 -11.77
N GLY A 81 13.48 10.36 -12.42
CA GLY A 81 13.64 11.63 -13.13
C GLY A 81 14.23 12.79 -12.32
N ARG A 82 14.44 12.67 -11.01
CA ARG A 82 15.19 13.70 -10.25
C ARG A 82 16.70 13.43 -10.40
N PRO A 83 17.47 14.30 -11.10
CA PRO A 83 18.91 14.11 -11.20
C PRO A 83 19.51 14.04 -9.80
N ALA A 84 20.45 13.11 -9.61
CA ALA A 84 21.25 13.05 -8.41
C ALA A 84 21.98 14.39 -8.28
N GLY A 85 21.52 15.24 -7.36
CA GLY A 85 22.10 16.55 -7.14
C GLY A 85 23.62 16.45 -7.11
N THR A 86 24.27 17.22 -7.98
CA THR A 86 25.71 17.42 -7.97
C THR A 86 26.07 17.91 -6.59
N GLY A 87 26.53 16.98 -5.74
CA GLY A 87 27.04 17.31 -4.42
C GLY A 87 28.26 18.19 -4.63
N THR A 88 28.08 19.51 -4.58
CA THR A 88 29.18 20.46 -4.47
C THR A 88 29.84 20.12 -3.14
N LYS A 89 30.88 19.28 -3.17
CA LYS A 89 31.80 19.11 -2.05
C LYS A 89 32.40 20.49 -1.81
N SER A 90 31.81 21.26 -0.90
CA SER A 90 32.42 22.45 -0.36
C SER A 90 33.66 21.96 0.41
N LYS A 91 34.80 21.94 -0.30
CA LYS A 91 36.12 21.79 0.32
C LYS A 91 36.25 22.97 1.27
N ARG A 92 36.07 22.72 2.57
CA ARG A 92 36.57 23.63 3.61
C ARG A 92 38.07 23.79 3.33
N ALA A 93 38.46 25.01 2.96
CA ALA A 93 39.84 25.39 2.78
C ALA A 93 40.52 25.24 4.15
N ASP A 94 41.49 24.32 4.22
CA ASP A 94 42.51 24.30 5.24
C ASP A 94 43.29 25.61 5.15
N LYS A 95 43.29 26.41 6.22
CA LYS A 95 44.12 27.61 6.33
C LYS A 95 45.23 27.28 7.32
N PRO A 96 46.52 27.28 6.91
CA PRO A 96 47.60 26.95 7.81
C PRO A 96 48.07 28.18 8.60
N ALA A 97 48.54 27.88 9.82
CA ALA A 97 49.36 28.63 10.78
C ALA A 97 48.83 29.98 11.30
#